data_AF-A0A0B7NJP6-F1
#
_entry.id   AF-A0A0B7NJP6-F1
#
_cell.length_a   1.000
_cell.length_b   1.000
_cell.length_c   1.000
_cell.angle_alpha   90.00
_cell.angle_beta   90.00
_cell.angle_gamma   90.00
#
_symmetry.space_group_name_H-M   'P 1'
#
loop_
_entity.id
_entity.type
_entity.pdbx_description
1 polymer ?
#
loop_
_entity_poly.entity_id
_entity_poly.type
_entity_poly.pdbx_seq_one_letter_code
_entity_poly.pdbx_strand_id
1 'polypeptide(L)' 'MFLNAFPEVYSIKLSVLHMHLVNKASVKLKKLEKFTALRESETTIKIRHGRVLEWKNDPDMEKETNCVFVDEAGFNLHL' A
#
# COMPACT_ATOMS: atom_id res chain seq x y z
N MET A 1 -0.93 -4.80 -29.27
CA MET A 1 -2.20 -4.65 -30.02
C MET A 1 -2.78 -3.24 -29.90
N PHE A 2 -2.82 -2.61 -28.71
CA PHE A 2 -3.33 -1.22 -28.55
C PHE A 2 -2.40 -0.13 -29.14
N LEU A 3 -1.09 -0.20 -28.87
CA LEU A 3 -0.12 0.79 -29.37
C LEU A 3 0.06 0.77 -30.90
N ASN A 4 -0.28 -0.34 -31.55
CA ASN A 4 -0.25 -0.45 -33.01
C ASN A 4 -1.47 0.21 -33.66
N ALA A 5 -2.58 0.36 -32.92
CA ALA A 5 -3.79 1.01 -33.40
C ALA A 5 -3.74 2.55 -33.27
N PHE A 6 -2.86 3.07 -32.41
CA PHE A 6 -2.72 4.50 -32.15
C PHE A 6 -1.24 4.91 -32.11
N PRO A 7 -0.57 4.96 -33.29
CA PRO A 7 0.86 5.28 -33.37
C PRO A 7 1.18 6.70 -32.87
N GLU A 8 0.20 7.61 -32.93
CA GLU A 8 0.29 8.99 -32.43
C GLU A 8 0.67 9.04 -30.93
N VAL A 9 0.35 7.99 -30.16
CA VAL A 9 0.65 7.91 -28.72
C VAL A 9 2.17 7.95 -28.47
N TYR A 10 2.99 7.47 -29.40
CA TYR A 10 4.46 7.55 -29.29
C TYR A 10 5.00 8.98 -29.38
N SER A 11 4.23 9.91 -29.96
CA SER A 11 4.61 11.33 -30.07
C SER A 11 4.33 12.12 -28.78
N ILE A 12 3.52 11.58 -27.88
CA ILE A 12 3.13 12.26 -26.64
C ILE A 12 4.31 12.21 -25.67
N LYS A 13 4.77 13.39 -25.26
CA LYS A 13 5.79 13.51 -24.21
C LYS A 13 5.28 12.89 -22.91
N LEU A 14 6.11 12.08 -22.26
CA LEU A 14 5.77 11.39 -21.00
C LEU A 14 5.29 12.35 -19.90
N SER A 15 5.86 13.56 -19.82
CA SER A 15 5.44 14.59 -18.87
C SER A 15 4.01 15.08 -19.10
N VAL A 16 3.61 15.24 -20.36
CA VAL A 16 2.26 15.65 -20.75
C VAL A 16 1.26 14.56 -20.42
N LEU A 17 1.60 13.30 -20.71
CA LEU A 17 0.80 12.14 -20.32
C LEU A 17 0.62 12.08 -18.80
N HIS A 18 1.71 12.21 -18.03
CA HIS A 18 1.65 12.20 -16.57
C HIS A 18 0.76 13.33 -16.03
N MET A 19 0.92 14.56 -16.53
CA MET A 19 0.08 15.69 -16.13
C MET A 19 -1.40 15.46 -16.45
N HIS A 20 -1.70 14.89 -17.62
CA HIS A 20 -3.07 14.55 -18.01
C HIS A 20 -3.67 13.50 -17.06
N LEU A 21 -2.93 12.43 -16.76
CA LEU A 21 -3.36 11.39 -15.84
C LEU A 21 -3.67 11.95 -14.45
N VAL A 22 -2.81 12.82 -13.91
CA VAL A 22 -3.00 13.42 -12.58
C VAL A 22 -4.16 14.41 -12.58
N ASN A 23 -4.23 15.33 -13.54
CA ASN A 23 -5.14 16.48 -13.49
C ASN A 23 -6.51 16.22 -14.12
N LYS A 24 -6.61 15.29 -15.08
CA LYS A 24 -7.85 15.02 -15.81
C LYS A 24 -8.43 13.65 -15.50
N ALA A 25 -7.59 12.65 -15.27
CA ALA A 25 -8.05 11.30 -14.92
C ALA A 25 -8.01 11.02 -13.40
N SER A 26 -7.50 11.95 -12.57
CA SER A 26 -7.32 11.77 -11.12
C SER A 26 -6.50 10.51 -10.77
N VAL A 27 -5.64 10.06 -11.69
CA VAL A 27 -4.77 8.92 -11.51
C VAL A 27 -3.46 9.39 -10.91
N LYS A 28 -3.10 8.85 -9.74
CA LYS A 28 -1.79 9.05 -9.12
C LYS A 28 -1.06 7.71 -9.09
N LEU A 29 0.19 7.72 -9.52
CA LEU A 29 1.08 6.57 -9.30
C LEU A 29 1.48 6.56 -7.83
N LYS A 30 1.14 5.49 -7.12
CA LYS A 30 1.61 5.29 -5.75
C LYS A 30 3.12 5.11 -5.78
N LYS A 31 3.83 5.81 -4.91
CA LYS A 31 5.27 5.61 -4.72
C LYS A 31 5.52 4.14 -4.39
N LEU A 32 6.44 3.52 -5.11
CA LEU A 32 6.88 2.17 -4.79
C LEU A 32 7.64 2.24 -3.46
N GLU A 33 7.04 1.65 -2.43
CA GLU A 33 7.69 1.45 -1.14
C GLU A 33 8.32 0.06 -1.14
N LYS A 34 9.56 -0.03 -0.63
CA LYS A 34 10.20 -1.32 -0.46
C LYS A 34 9.48 -2.03 0.69
N PHE A 35 8.74 -3.07 0.37
CA PHE A 35 8.36 -4.04 1.39
C PHE A 35 9.63 -4.75 1.85
N THR A 36 9.76 -4.96 3.16
CA THR A 36 10.86 -5.78 3.68
C THR A 36 10.64 -7.21 3.20
N ALA A 37 11.66 -7.86 2.64
CA ALA A 37 11.54 -9.26 2.17
C ALA A 37 11.03 -10.19 3.28
N LEU A 38 11.36 -9.88 4.54
CA LEU A 38 10.85 -10.58 5.71
C LEU A 38 9.32 -10.51 5.83
N ARG A 39 8.69 -9.37 5.48
CA ARG A 39 7.24 -9.16 5.55
C ARG A 39 6.45 -10.08 4.61
N GLU A 40 7.06 -10.50 3.51
CA GLU A 40 6.49 -11.41 2.50
C GLU A 40 6.94 -12.87 2.67
N SER A 41 7.83 -13.16 3.63
CA SER A 41 8.20 -14.55 3.91
C SER A 41 6.98 -15.38 4.28
N GLU A 42 6.90 -16.61 3.77
CA GLU A 42 5.81 -17.53 4.08
C GLU A 42 5.63 -17.73 5.59
N THR A 43 6.75 -17.79 6.32
CA THR A 43 6.76 -17.89 7.79
C THR A 43 6.03 -16.70 8.43
N THR A 44 6.33 -15.47 8.00
CA THR A 44 5.68 -14.28 8.55
C THR A 44 4.19 -14.21 8.19
N ILE A 45 3.82 -14.64 6.99
CA ILE A 45 2.42 -14.73 6.57
C ILE A 45 1.66 -15.74 7.44
N LYS A 46 2.22 -16.94 7.65
CA LYS A 46 1.62 -17.98 8.50
C LYS A 46 1.44 -17.52 9.94
N ILE A 47 2.45 -16.87 10.52
CA ILE A 47 2.38 -16.34 11.88
C ILE A 47 1.25 -15.29 12.00
N ARG A 48 1.17 -14.33 11.08
CA ARG A 48 0.11 -13.32 11.09
C ARG A 48 -1.27 -13.94 10.97
N HIS A 49 -1.42 -14.88 10.06
CA HIS A 49 -2.69 -15.59 9.87
C HIS A 49 -3.11 -16.32 11.15
N GLY A 50 -2.19 -17.05 11.79
CA GLY A 50 -2.43 -17.72 13.07
C GLY A 50 -2.88 -16.75 14.16
N ARG A 51 -2.16 -15.64 14.37
CA ARG A 51 -2.52 -14.62 15.37
C ARG A 51 -3.89 -14.00 15.13
N VAL A 52 -4.23 -13.72 13.87
CA VAL A 52 -5.56 -13.17 13.54
C VAL A 52 -6.67 -14.18 13.85
N LEU A 53 -6.45 -15.47 13.61
CA LEU A 53 -7.42 -16.51 13.95
C LEU A 53 -7.55 -16.69 15.47
N GLU A 54 -6.45 -16.71 16.21
CA GLU A 54 -6.44 -16.75 17.68
C GLU A 54 -7.32 -15.62 18.24
N TRP A 55 -7.08 -14.37 17.83
CA TRP A 55 -7.84 -13.21 18.29
C TRP A 55 -9.30 -13.17 17.82
N LYS A 56 -9.65 -13.87 16.75
CA LYS A 56 -11.05 -13.98 16.30
C LYS A 56 -11.83 -15.01 17.12
N ASN A 57 -11.14 -16.02 17.64
CA ASN A 57 -11.75 -17.11 18.38
C ASN A 57 -11.74 -16.88 19.90
N ASP A 58 -11.07 -15.82 20.36
CA ASP A 58 -11.03 -15.41 21.75
C ASP A 58 -12.33 -14.66 22.11
N PRO A 59 -13.17 -15.21 23.01
CA PRO A 59 -14.45 -14.60 23.39
C PRO A 59 -14.28 -13.34 24.25
N ASP A 60 -13.12 -13.13 24.86
CA ASP A 60 -12.84 -11.98 25.72
C ASP A 60 -12.16 -10.82 24.95
N MET A 61 -11.79 -11.06 23.68
CA MET A 61 -11.12 -10.08 22.82
C MET A 61 -12.12 -9.10 22.16
N GLU A 62 -12.64 -8.18 22.97
CA GLU A 62 -13.49 -7.08 22.51
C GLU A 62 -12.64 -5.89 21.98
N LYS A 63 -12.49 -5.81 20.66
CA LYS A 63 -11.56 -4.89 19.97
C LYS A 63 -11.95 -3.41 20.08
N GLU A 64 -13.23 -3.12 20.23
CA GLU A 64 -13.75 -1.76 20.19
C GLU A 64 -13.80 -1.10 21.56
N THR A 65 -13.83 -1.88 22.64
CA THR A 65 -14.04 -1.37 24.00
C THR A 65 -12.85 -1.59 24.93
N ASN A 66 -12.10 -2.68 24.76
CA ASN A 66 -11.04 -3.08 25.70
C ASN A 66 -9.63 -3.13 25.08
N CYS A 67 -9.46 -2.62 23.85
CA CYS A 67 -8.18 -2.65 23.15
C CYS A 67 -7.52 -1.27 23.10
N VAL A 68 -6.34 -1.15 23.72
CA VAL A 68 -5.47 0.03 23.62
C VAL A 68 -4.29 -0.30 22.74
N PHE A 69 -4.20 0.37 21.59
CA PHE A 69 -3.06 0.24 20.69
C PHE A 69 -1.97 1.23 21.09
N VAL A 70 -0.78 0.72 21.38
CA VAL A 70 0.41 1.51 21.67
C VAL A 70 1.40 1.29 20.54
N ASP A 71 1.86 2.38 19.93
CA ASP A 71 2.90 2.37 18.90
C ASP A 71 3.87 3.52 19.14
N GLU A 72 5.13 3.32 18.78
CA GLU A 72 6.16 4.35 18.90
C GLU A 72 6.35 5.03 17.54
N ALA A 73 6.15 6.34 17.51
CA ALA A 73 6.51 7.17 16.36
C ALA A 73 7.80 7.93 16.66
N GLY A 74 8.78 7.81 15.77
CA GLY A 74 9.97 8.67 15.81
C GLY A 74 9.61 10.08 15.40
N PHE A 75 9.75 11.05 16.31
CA PHE A 75 9.58 12.46 15.99
C PHE A 75 10.89 13.03 15.45
N ASN A 76 10.87 13.54 14.22
CA ASN A 76 12.01 14.29 13.68
C ASN A 76 11.90 15.75 14.13
N LEU A 77 12.76 16.17 15.05
CA LEU A 77 12.82 17.54 15.59
C LEU A 77 13.64 18.50 14.72
N HIS A 78 14.23 18.02 13.62
CA HIS A 78 14.92 18.84 12.63
C HIS A 78 13.99 19.14 11.45
N LEU A 79 13.14 20.15 11.61
CA LEU A 79 12.38 20.81 10.55
C LEU A 79 12.69 22.31 10.56
#